data_AF-A0A438IVE9-F1
#
_entry.id   AF-A0A438IVE9-F1
#
_cell.length_a   1.000
_cell.length_b   1.000
_cell.length_c   1.000
_cell.angle_alpha   90.00
_cell.angle_beta   90.00
_cell.angle_gamma   90.00
#
_symmetry.space_group_name_H-M   'P 1'
#
loop_
_entity.id
_entity.type
_entity.pdbx_description
1 polymer ?
#
loop_
_entity_poly.entity_id
_entity_poly.type
_entity_poly.pdbx_seq_one_letter_code
_entity_poly.pdbx_strand_id
1 'polypeptide(L)'
;MQHGKVIAYASKQLKPYERNYPTHDLELVVVVFARKIYRHFLFGETCEIFTNHKSLKYLFSQKELNMRQRKWIELLKDYDCIIQYHPGKANVMVDTLSRKSIGSLAAIRGCQRQLLEDLRSLQVHMRVLDSGALVANFRVQLDLVGRIKAI
;
A
#
# COMPACT_ATOMS: atom_id res chain seq x y z
N MET A 1 12.76 5.88 -2.14
CA MET A 1 12.72 7.33 -2.45
C MET A 1 13.88 7.61 -3.37
N GLN A 2 13.75 8.53 -4.32
CA GLN A 2 14.85 8.90 -5.20
C GLN A 2 15.01 10.41 -5.12
N HIS A 3 16.23 10.88 -4.85
CA HIS A 3 16.53 12.31 -4.64
C HIS A 3 15.61 12.98 -3.60
N GLY A 4 15.34 12.30 -2.47
CA GLY A 4 14.48 12.81 -1.41
C GLY A 4 12.98 12.86 -1.74
N LYS A 5 12.56 12.39 -2.92
CA LYS A 5 11.15 12.35 -3.33
C LYS A 5 10.60 10.92 -3.29
N VAL A 6 9.33 10.79 -2.92
CA VAL A 6 8.64 9.51 -2.95
C VAL A 6 8.23 9.18 -4.39
N ILE A 7 8.53 7.95 -4.81
CA ILE A 7 8.24 7.45 -6.16
C ILE A 7 6.87 6.76 -6.18
N ALA A 8 6.59 5.94 -5.16
CA ALA A 8 5.37 5.15 -5.08
C ALA A 8 5.03 4.81 -3.62
N TYR A 9 3.74 4.56 -3.39
CA TYR A 9 3.20 4.04 -2.13
C TYR A 9 2.54 2.69 -2.36
N ALA A 10 2.70 1.78 -1.40
CA ALA A 10 1.99 0.52 -1.39
C ALA A 10 1.50 0.19 0.02
N SER A 11 0.32 -0.37 0.12
CA SER A 11 -0.24 -0.93 1.35
C SER A 11 -0.97 -2.24 1.04
N LYS A 12 -1.08 -3.10 2.04
CA LYS A 12 -1.95 -4.28 1.97
C LYS A 12 -2.66 -4.51 3.28
N GLN A 13 -3.85 -5.10 3.19
CA GLN A 13 -4.50 -5.65 4.37
C GLN A 13 -3.85 -6.98 4.75
N LEU A 14 -3.68 -7.19 6.05
CA LEU A 14 -3.24 -8.48 6.59
C LEU A 14 -4.29 -9.54 6.32
N LYS A 15 -3.84 -10.68 5.80
CA LYS A 15 -4.67 -11.87 5.64
C LYS A 15 -5.11 -12.40 7.01
N PRO A 16 -6.25 -13.12 7.10
CA PRO A 16 -6.77 -13.60 8.39
C PRO A 16 -5.74 -14.35 9.24
N TYR A 17 -4.92 -15.20 8.63
CA TYR A 17 -3.87 -15.95 9.32
C TYR A 17 -2.63 -15.12 9.67
N GLU A 18 -2.34 -14.04 8.92
CA GLU A 18 -1.22 -13.13 9.21
C GLU A 18 -1.52 -12.31 10.46
N ARG A 19 -2.80 -12.04 10.77
CA ARG A 19 -3.20 -11.28 11.98
C ARG A 19 -2.76 -11.92 13.29
N ASN A 20 -2.55 -13.23 13.28
CA ASN A 20 -2.11 -13.99 14.46
C ASN A 20 -0.58 -13.99 14.60
N TYR A 21 0.15 -13.33 13.70
CA TYR A 21 1.60 -13.27 13.77
C TYR A 21 2.05 -12.26 14.83
N PRO A 22 3.17 -12.52 15.51
CA PRO A 22 3.77 -11.53 16.39
C PRO A 22 4.18 -10.29 15.60
N THR A 23 4.23 -9.12 16.26
CA THR A 23 4.55 -7.83 15.62
C THR A 23 5.82 -7.88 14.78
N HIS A 24 6.88 -8.51 15.30
CA HIS A 24 8.11 -8.77 14.55
C HIS A 24 7.87 -9.41 13.17
N ASP A 25 7.06 -10.47 13.12
CA ASP A 25 6.77 -11.18 11.88
C ASP A 25 5.89 -10.33 10.96
N LEU A 26 4.97 -9.53 11.51
CA LEU A 26 4.15 -8.60 10.75
C LEU A 26 4.98 -7.53 10.04
N GLU A 27 5.96 -6.96 10.75
CA GLU A 27 6.89 -6.00 10.16
C GLU A 27 7.71 -6.64 9.03
N LEU A 28 8.16 -7.89 9.21
CA LEU A 28 8.86 -8.64 8.18
C LEU A 28 7.96 -8.96 6.97
N VAL A 29 6.67 -9.24 7.19
CA VAL A 29 5.67 -9.42 6.12
C VAL A 29 5.57 -8.18 5.24
N VAL A 30 5.69 -6.97 5.81
CA VAL A 30 5.67 -5.72 5.05
C VAL A 30 6.89 -5.63 4.13
N VAL A 31 8.07 -5.96 4.61
CA VAL A 31 9.31 -5.96 3.82
C VAL A 31 9.22 -6.95 2.65
N VAL A 32 8.79 -8.17 2.91
CA VAL A 32 8.62 -9.20 1.86
C VAL A 32 7.56 -8.79 0.83
N PHE A 33 6.50 -8.10 1.27
CA PHE A 33 5.49 -7.57 0.37
C PHE A 33 6.02 -6.44 -0.51
N ALA A 34 6.76 -5.50 0.06
CA ALA A 34 7.40 -4.42 -0.69
C ALA A 34 8.35 -4.98 -1.76
N ARG A 35 9.18 -5.98 -1.41
CA ARG A 35 10.03 -6.72 -2.37
C ARG A 35 9.21 -7.27 -3.54
N LYS A 36 8.05 -7.87 -3.26
CA LYS A 36 7.21 -8.49 -4.29
C LYS A 36 6.66 -7.46 -5.29
N ILE A 37 6.23 -6.29 -4.82
CA ILE A 37 5.68 -5.24 -5.69
C ILE A 37 6.80 -4.55 -6.46
N TYR A 38 7.88 -4.19 -5.77
CA TYR A 38 8.94 -3.35 -6.31
C TYR A 38 10.12 -4.14 -6.85
N ARG A 39 9.98 -5.46 -7.08
CA ARG A 39 11.05 -6.33 -7.61
C ARG A 39 11.75 -5.73 -8.83
N HIS A 40 10.98 -5.15 -9.75
CA HIS A 40 11.50 -4.56 -10.98
C HIS A 40 12.31 -3.27 -10.75
N PHE A 41 12.13 -2.58 -9.63
CA PHE A 41 12.92 -1.42 -9.24
C PHE A 41 14.11 -1.76 -8.33
N LEU A 42 14.00 -2.82 -7.54
CA LEU A 42 15.00 -3.18 -6.52
C LEU A 42 16.06 -4.15 -7.04
N PHE A 43 15.84 -4.80 -8.19
CA PHE A 43 16.76 -5.81 -8.70
C PHE A 43 18.02 -5.16 -9.29
N GLY A 44 19.20 -5.58 -8.82
CA GLY A 44 20.49 -5.07 -9.26
C GLY A 44 20.94 -3.77 -8.57
N GLU A 45 20.12 -3.19 -7.71
CA GLU A 45 20.40 -1.93 -7.01
C GLU A 45 20.50 -2.14 -5.49
N THR A 46 21.32 -1.33 -4.82
CA THR A 46 21.42 -1.34 -3.36
C THR A 46 20.23 -0.60 -2.75
N CYS A 47 19.49 -1.27 -1.87
CA CYS A 47 18.23 -0.77 -1.35
C CYS A 47 18.30 -0.52 0.16
N GLU A 48 18.05 0.71 0.59
CA GLU A 48 17.93 1.05 2.02
C GLU A 48 16.48 0.91 2.48
N ILE A 49 16.27 0.07 3.50
CA ILE A 49 14.95 -0.19 4.09
C ILE A 49 14.90 0.49 5.45
N PHE A 50 14.05 1.50 5.58
CA PHE A 50 13.81 2.20 6.83
C PHE A 50 12.63 1.58 7.58
N THR A 51 12.83 1.19 8.83
CA THR A 51 11.80 0.59 9.69
C THR A 51 11.81 1.21 11.09
N ASN A 52 10.63 1.34 11.69
CA ASN A 52 10.46 1.75 13.09
C ASN A 52 10.61 0.60 14.09
N HIS A 53 10.95 -0.60 13.62
CA HIS A 53 11.12 -1.78 14.45
C HIS A 53 12.61 -2.13 14.63
N LYS A 54 13.16 -1.84 15.83
CA LYS A 54 14.60 -2.01 16.12
C LYS A 54 15.13 -3.42 15.86
N SER A 55 14.34 -4.46 16.09
CA SER A 55 14.82 -5.84 15.95
C SER A 55 15.10 -6.21 14.49
N LEU A 56 14.40 -5.60 13.52
CA LEU A 56 14.59 -5.90 12.10
C LEU A 56 15.96 -5.45 11.58
N LYS A 57 16.61 -4.50 12.27
CA LYS A 57 18.00 -4.13 11.99
C LYS A 57 18.94 -5.35 12.02
N TYR A 58 18.67 -6.30 12.91
CA TYR A 58 19.50 -7.48 13.12
C TYR A 58 19.02 -8.72 12.36
N LEU A 59 18.04 -8.57 11.47
CA LEU A 59 17.39 -9.67 10.76
C LEU A 59 18.38 -10.61 10.06
N PHE A 60 19.39 -10.06 9.38
CA PHE A 60 20.40 -10.84 8.67
C PHE A 60 21.49 -11.43 9.58
N SER A 61 21.71 -10.85 10.76
CA SER A 61 22.75 -11.26 11.72
C SER A 61 22.25 -12.23 12.80
N GLN A 62 20.94 -12.38 12.94
CA GLN A 62 20.33 -13.15 14.02
C GLN A 62 20.54 -14.66 13.80
N LYS A 63 21.12 -15.34 14.80
CA LYS A 63 21.40 -16.79 14.75
C LYS A 63 20.13 -17.64 14.86
N GLU A 64 19.21 -17.26 15.74
CA GLU A 64 17.99 -18.02 16.02
C GLU A 64 16.80 -17.39 15.33
N LEU A 65 16.40 -18.01 14.21
CA LEU A 65 15.27 -17.56 13.41
C LEU A 65 14.23 -18.67 13.31
N ASN A 66 12.96 -18.28 13.38
CA ASN A 66 11.84 -19.17 13.13
C ASN A 66 11.86 -19.66 11.66
N MET A 67 11.33 -20.85 11.39
CA MET A 67 11.25 -21.43 10.04
C MET A 67 10.62 -20.48 9.01
N ARG A 68 9.62 -19.69 9.43
CA ARG A 68 8.99 -18.66 8.59
C ARG A 68 9.96 -17.53 8.22
N GLN A 69 10.68 -17.03 9.21
CA GLN A 69 11.65 -15.95 9.04
C GLN A 69 12.81 -16.40 8.16
N ARG A 70 13.31 -17.63 8.34
CA ARG A 70 14.36 -18.19 7.47
C ARG A 70 13.97 -18.19 6.00
N LYS A 71 12.76 -18.68 5.67
CA LYS A 71 12.23 -18.65 4.29
C LYS A 71 12.19 -17.24 3.72
N TRP A 72 11.79 -16.25 4.53
CA TRP A 72 11.73 -14.86 4.07
C TRP A 72 13.09 -14.19 3.95
N ILE A 73 14.04 -14.52 4.83
CA ILE A 73 15.42 -14.03 4.73
C ILE A 73 16.09 -14.60 3.50
N GLU A 74 15.90 -15.88 3.20
CA GLU A 74 16.41 -16.50 1.97
C GLU A 74 15.93 -15.74 0.72
N LEU A 75 14.65 -15.36 0.69
CA LEU A 75 14.11 -14.51 -0.37
C LEU A 75 14.71 -13.09 -0.40
N LEU A 76 15.08 -12.53 0.75
CA LEU A 76 15.64 -11.19 0.83
C LEU A 76 17.14 -11.16 0.49
N LYS A 77 17.85 -12.27 0.66
CA LYS A 77 19.28 -12.41 0.31
C LYS A 77 19.57 -12.22 -1.18
N ASP A 78 18.58 -12.43 -2.05
CA ASP A 78 18.70 -12.17 -3.48
C ASP A 78 18.87 -10.67 -3.81
N TYR A 79 18.63 -9.78 -2.84
CA TYR A 79 18.68 -8.33 -3.00
C TYR A 79 19.72 -7.74 -2.04
N ASP A 80 20.49 -6.76 -2.50
CA ASP A 80 21.41 -6.03 -1.64
C ASP A 80 20.63 -4.99 -0.81
N CYS A 81 20.03 -5.46 0.30
CA CYS A 81 19.19 -4.66 1.18
C CYS A 81 19.90 -4.30 2.48
N ILE A 82 19.96 -3.01 2.80
CA ILE A 82 20.46 -2.50 4.09
C ILE A 82 19.28 -2.08 4.95
N ILE A 83 19.05 -2.75 6.07
CA ILE A 83 17.95 -2.40 6.99
C ILE A 83 18.44 -1.41 8.04
N GLN A 84 17.84 -0.23 8.06
CA GLN A 84 18.14 0.85 9.00
C GLN A 84 16.93 1.14 9.91
N TYR A 85 17.22 1.38 11.18
CA TYR A 85 16.20 1.77 12.14
C TYR A 85 15.96 3.28 12.09
N HIS A 86 14.71 3.69 11.91
CA HIS A 86 14.28 5.09 12.06
C HIS A 86 13.21 5.21 13.14
N PRO A 87 13.34 6.17 14.08
CA PRO A 87 12.35 6.36 15.13
C PRO A 87 10.97 6.71 14.54
N GLY A 88 9.90 6.21 15.17
CA GLY A 88 8.53 6.30 14.64
C GLY A 88 8.04 7.71 14.28
N LYS A 89 8.62 8.77 14.87
CA LYS A 89 8.34 10.18 14.48
C LYS A 89 8.70 10.48 13.02
N ALA A 90 9.65 9.74 12.43
CA ALA A 90 10.00 9.85 11.01
C ALA A 90 9.18 8.90 10.12
N ASN A 91 8.49 7.91 10.70
CA ASN A 91 7.71 6.90 9.98
C ASN A 91 6.21 7.25 9.86
N VAL A 92 5.85 8.50 10.16
CA VAL A 92 4.45 8.96 10.23
C VAL A 92 3.67 8.61 8.97
N MET A 93 4.28 8.74 7.80
CA MET A 93 3.64 8.44 6.53
C MET A 93 3.26 6.96 6.39
N VAL A 94 4.16 6.06 6.77
CA VAL A 94 3.90 4.61 6.72
C VAL A 94 2.85 4.24 7.76
N ASP A 95 2.94 4.82 8.97
CA ASP A 95 1.97 4.60 10.03
C ASP A 95 0.57 5.14 9.63
N THR A 96 0.48 6.24 8.87
CA THR A 96 -0.80 6.71 8.34
C THR A 96 -1.41 5.75 7.31
N LEU A 97 -0.57 5.10 6.49
CA LEU A 97 -1.02 4.15 5.47
C LEU A 97 -1.40 2.78 6.07
N SER A 98 -0.78 2.38 7.19
CA SER A 98 -1.03 1.09 7.83
C SER A 98 -2.24 1.10 8.77
N ARG A 99 -2.60 2.25 9.32
CA ARG A 99 -3.76 2.40 10.21
C ARG A 99 -5.06 2.27 9.43
N LYS A 100 -5.86 1.25 9.77
CA LYS A 100 -7.30 1.27 9.46
C LYS A 100 -7.92 2.43 10.23
N SER A 101 -8.56 3.35 9.53
CA SER A 101 -9.27 4.46 10.13
C SER A 101 -10.54 3.97 10.83
N ILE A 102 -10.42 3.38 12.03
CA ILE A 102 -11.58 2.90 12.80
C ILE A 102 -12.50 4.07 13.18
N GLY A 103 -11.95 5.27 13.35
CA GLY A 103 -12.71 6.50 13.63
C GLY A 103 -13.24 7.27 12.41
N SER A 104 -12.99 6.81 11.18
CA SER A 104 -13.28 7.63 9.98
C SER A 104 -14.40 7.07 9.10
N LEU A 105 -15.16 6.05 9.48
CA LEU A 105 -16.36 5.74 8.69
C LEU A 105 -17.41 6.86 8.77
N ALA A 106 -17.52 7.56 9.91
CA ALA A 106 -18.40 8.72 10.08
C ALA A 106 -17.87 9.97 9.34
N ALA A 107 -16.56 10.23 9.40
CA ALA A 107 -15.93 11.34 8.68
C ALA A 107 -15.83 11.09 7.16
N ILE A 108 -15.58 9.86 6.72
CA ILE A 108 -15.64 9.44 5.31
C ILE A 108 -17.06 9.58 4.79
N ARG A 109 -18.11 9.28 5.56
CA ARG A 109 -19.51 9.57 5.15
C ARG A 109 -19.76 11.06 4.92
N GLY A 110 -19.12 11.94 5.71
CA GLY A 110 -19.18 13.39 5.54
C GLY A 110 -18.45 13.87 4.27
N CYS A 111 -17.19 13.47 4.08
CA CYS A 111 -16.39 13.81 2.89
C CYS A 111 -16.85 13.11 1.60
N GLN A 112 -17.53 11.96 1.70
CA GLN A 112 -18.10 11.27 0.54
C GLN A 112 -19.17 12.10 -0.16
N ARG A 113 -19.88 13.02 0.52
CA ARG A 113 -20.86 13.88 -0.18
C ARG A 113 -20.19 14.75 -1.22
N GLN A 114 -19.10 15.43 -0.86
CA GLN A 114 -18.38 16.31 -1.79
C GLN A 114 -17.83 15.51 -2.97
N LEU A 115 -17.18 14.37 -2.70
CA LEU A 115 -16.69 13.47 -3.74
C LEU A 115 -17.83 12.88 -4.59
N LEU A 116 -19.00 12.61 -4.03
CA LEU A 116 -20.16 12.10 -4.78
C LEU A 116 -20.79 13.19 -5.65
N GLU A 117 -20.79 14.44 -5.18
CA GLU A 117 -21.18 15.62 -5.97
C GLU A 117 -20.20 15.87 -7.12
N ASP A 118 -18.90 15.76 -6.87
CA ASP A 118 -17.86 15.87 -7.90
C ASP A 118 -17.96 14.71 -8.91
N LEU A 119 -18.21 13.48 -8.46
CA LEU A 119 -18.43 12.35 -9.37
C LEU A 119 -19.72 12.49 -10.17
N ARG A 120 -20.78 13.09 -9.59
CA ARG A 120 -22.01 13.45 -10.33
C ARG A 120 -21.75 14.55 -11.36
N SER A 121 -20.96 15.57 -11.02
CA SER A 121 -20.61 16.64 -11.96
C SER A 121 -19.78 16.10 -13.14
N LEU A 122 -19.00 15.05 -12.90
CA LEU A 122 -18.28 14.28 -13.91
C LEU A 122 -19.12 13.20 -14.62
N GLN A 123 -20.45 13.19 -14.45
CA GLN A 123 -21.39 12.22 -15.05
C GLN A 123 -21.07 10.74 -14.73
N VAL A 124 -20.41 10.46 -13.61
CA VAL A 124 -20.09 9.10 -13.19
C VAL A 124 -21.29 8.51 -12.46
N HIS A 125 -21.92 7.50 -13.08
CA HIS A 125 -23.03 6.79 -12.45
C HIS A 125 -22.50 5.60 -11.64
N MET A 126 -22.66 5.67 -10.32
CA MET A 126 -22.34 4.56 -9.41
C MET A 126 -23.60 3.77 -9.08
N ARG A 127 -23.57 2.45 -9.25
CA ARG A 127 -24.60 1.53 -8.72
C ARG A 127 -23.96 0.56 -7.74
N VAL A 128 -24.62 0.40 -6.59
CA VAL A 128 -24.33 -0.68 -5.64
C VAL A 128 -25.21 -1.86 -6.03
N LEU A 129 -24.62 -3.00 -6.35
CA LEU A 129 -25.37 -4.24 -6.53
C LEU A 129 -25.62 -4.92 -5.18
N ASP A 130 -26.68 -5.72 -5.11
CA ASP A 130 -27.09 -6.46 -3.90
C ASP A 130 -26.01 -7.41 -3.35
N SER A 131 -24.99 -7.73 -4.16
CA SER A 131 -23.80 -8.50 -3.76
C SER A 131 -22.75 -7.69 -2.99
N GLY A 132 -22.97 -6.39 -2.75
CA GLY A 132 -22.02 -5.49 -2.09
C GLY A 132 -20.90 -4.98 -3.01
N ALA A 133 -20.95 -5.31 -4.31
CA ALA A 133 -20.03 -4.78 -5.31
C ALA A 133 -20.45 -3.37 -5.77
N LEU A 134 -19.49 -2.44 -5.79
CA LEU A 134 -19.65 -1.09 -6.34
C LEU A 134 -19.23 -1.08 -7.81
N VAL A 135 -20.16 -0.79 -8.72
CA VAL A 135 -19.87 -0.62 -10.14
C VAL A 135 -19.99 0.86 -10.48
N ALA A 136 -18.87 1.46 -10.90
CA ALA A 136 -18.82 2.81 -11.44
C ALA A 136 -18.86 2.73 -12.97
N ASN A 137 -19.86 3.35 -13.60
CA ASN A 137 -20.01 3.39 -15.04
C ASN A 137 -19.64 4.79 -15.55
N PHE A 138 -18.59 4.87 -16.37
CA PHE A 138 -18.14 6.08 -17.03
C PHE A 138 -18.70 6.09 -18.45
N ARG A 139 -19.61 7.02 -18.75
CA ARG A 139 -20.09 7.22 -20.11
C ARG A 139 -19.34 8.41 -20.72
N VAL A 140 -18.22 8.13 -21.38
CA VAL A 140 -17.51 9.14 -22.19
C VAL A 140 -18.21 9.24 -23.54
N GLN A 141 -18.95 10.32 -23.78
CA GLN A 141 -19.43 10.65 -25.12
C GLN A 141 -18.40 11.54 -25.82
N LEU A 142 -17.91 11.11 -26.99
CA LEU A 142 -17.07 11.93 -27.85
C LEU A 142 -17.90 13.10 -28.40
N ASP A 143 -17.44 14.34 -28.13
CA ASP A 143 -18.07 15.60 -28.55
C ASP A 143 -18.23 15.72 -30.09
N LEU A 144 -17.50 14.89 -30.85
CA LEU A 144 -17.63 14.79 -32.30
C LEU A 144 -19.04 14.39 -32.76
N VAL A 145 -19.73 13.51 -32.02
CA VAL A 145 -21.07 13.03 -32.40
C VAL A 145 -22.13 14.14 -32.24
N GLY A 146 -21.94 15.04 -31.28
CA GLY A 146 -22.79 16.24 -31.12
C GLY A 146 -22.58 17.23 -32.26
N ARG A 147 -21.34 17.43 -32.70
CA ARG A 147 -20.99 18.35 -33.79
C ARG A 147 -21.43 17.86 -35.17
N ILE A 148 -21.39 16.55 -35.43
CA ILE A 148 -21.84 15.97 -36.71
C ILE A 148 -23.38 16.04 -36.85
N LYS A 149 -24.12 15.98 -35.75
CA LYS A 149 -25.60 16.08 -35.76
C LYS A 149 -26.13 17.51 -35.86
N ALA A 150 -25.26 18.52 -35.76
CA ALA A 150 -25.61 19.94 -35.86
C ALA A 150 -25.32 20.55 -37.25
N ILE A 151 -24.89 19.71 -38.21
CA ILE A 151 -24.80 20.00 -39.65
C ILE A 151 -25.95 19.26 -40.33
#